data_AF-U2STM7-F1
#
_entry.id   AF-U2STM7-F1
#
_cell.length_a   1.000
_cell.length_b   1.000
_cell.length_c   1.000
_cell.angle_alpha   90.00
_cell.angle_beta   90.00
_cell.angle_gamma   90.00
#
_symmetry.space_group_name_H-M   'P 1'
#
loop_
_entity.id
_entity.type
_entity.pdbx_description
1 polymer ?
#
loop_
_entity_poly.entity_id
_entity_poly.type
_entity_poly.pdbx_seq_one_letter_code
_entity_poly.pdbx_strand_id
1 'polypeptide(L)'
;MVICGINFSAACKWISNKPTYYEKKMIELIESKKLGNRIYCDSENDKMVYQMLNKDGHSENIEIGLVYNEKEKKTMTYELLFDYIDKFERDVKKLLPLNLNDRDYDFAPRNYNYRMYIYFPDSKDTYMVMKKVVDLRELEFYSFYSEEFFLKEDSHENEIRKIFEENETYPTNDIIY
;
A
#
# COMPACT_ATOMS: atom_id res chain seq x y z
N MET A 1 -24.77 -25.70 -27.19
CA MET A 1 -23.45 -25.38 -26.60
C MET A 1 -23.53 -23.94 -26.10
N VAL A 2 -23.84 -23.74 -24.82
CA VAL A 2 -23.93 -22.39 -24.24
C VAL A 2 -22.55 -22.06 -23.70
N ILE A 3 -21.84 -21.18 -24.41
CA ILE A 3 -20.63 -20.56 -23.89
C ILE A 3 -21.11 -19.55 -22.86
N CYS A 4 -21.18 -19.97 -21.59
CA CYS A 4 -21.37 -19.06 -20.48
C CYS A 4 -19.99 -18.44 -20.20
N GLY A 5 -19.67 -17.36 -20.90
CA GLY A 5 -18.53 -16.51 -20.58
C GLY A 5 -18.85 -15.78 -19.28
N ILE A 6 -18.60 -16.41 -18.14
CA ILE A 6 -18.59 -15.73 -16.85
C ILE A 6 -17.27 -14.96 -16.81
N ASN A 7 -17.27 -13.75 -17.37
CA ASN A 7 -16.15 -12.83 -17.26
C ASN A 7 -16.64 -11.59 -16.53
N PHE A 8 -16.88 -11.75 -15.23
CA PHE A 8 -16.88 -10.65 -14.29
C PHE A 8 -15.67 -10.87 -13.40
N SER A 9 -14.57 -10.15 -13.65
CA SER A 9 -13.62 -9.92 -12.57
C SER A 9 -14.44 -9.33 -11.43
N ALA A 10 -14.51 -10.02 -10.30
CA ALA A 10 -15.27 -9.52 -9.15
C ALA A 10 -14.83 -8.07 -8.91
N ALA A 11 -15.77 -7.12 -8.95
CA ALA A 11 -15.43 -5.72 -8.77
C ALA A 11 -14.80 -5.59 -7.38
N CYS A 12 -13.54 -5.16 -7.34
CA CYS A 12 -12.79 -4.98 -6.11
C CYS A 12 -13.61 -4.17 -5.10
N LYS A 13 -13.89 -4.78 -3.96
CA LYS A 13 -14.87 -4.27 -2.98
C LYS A 13 -14.15 -3.78 -1.73
N TRP A 14 -14.76 -2.83 -1.04
CA TRP A 14 -14.36 -2.54 0.33
C TRP A 14 -14.64 -3.78 1.20
N ILE A 15 -13.80 -4.00 2.22
CA ILE A 15 -13.94 -5.10 3.18
C ILE A 15 -15.37 -5.12 3.71
N SER A 16 -16.11 -6.16 3.33
CA SER A 16 -17.58 -6.13 3.36
C SER A 16 -18.20 -6.78 4.60
N ASN A 17 -17.40 -7.27 5.55
CA ASN A 17 -17.91 -7.94 6.74
C ASN A 17 -17.47 -7.20 8.01
N LYS A 18 -18.19 -6.13 8.36
CA LYS A 18 -18.02 -5.34 9.60
C LYS A 18 -16.58 -4.81 9.80
N PRO A 19 -16.18 -3.79 9.02
CA PRO A 19 -14.88 -3.15 9.25
C PRO A 19 -14.79 -2.63 10.68
N THR A 20 -13.57 -2.65 11.24
CA THR A 20 -13.29 -2.04 12.53
C THR A 20 -13.52 -0.53 12.48
N TYR A 21 -13.52 0.11 13.65
CA TYR A 21 -13.66 1.57 13.74
C TYR A 21 -12.57 2.30 12.93
N TYR A 22 -11.31 1.87 13.03
CA TYR A 22 -10.19 2.53 12.36
C TYR A 22 -10.10 2.22 10.87
N GLU A 23 -10.47 1.00 10.45
CA GLU A 23 -10.64 0.69 9.03
C GLU A 23 -11.70 1.60 8.40
N LYS A 24 -12.86 1.76 9.06
CA LYS A 24 -13.91 2.66 8.58
C LYS A 24 -13.43 4.10 8.45
N LYS A 25 -12.69 4.61 9.44
CA LYS A 25 -12.11 5.97 9.39
C LYS A 25 -11.14 6.14 8.23
N MET A 26 -10.30 5.14 7.97
CA MET A 26 -9.39 5.20 6.84
C MET A 26 -10.12 5.11 5.50
N ILE A 27 -11.13 4.26 5.37
CA ILE A 27 -11.98 4.20 4.17
C ILE A 27 -12.64 5.57 3.92
N GLU A 28 -13.24 6.18 4.94
CA GLU A 28 -13.83 7.53 4.84
C GLU A 28 -12.81 8.57 4.38
N LEU A 29 -11.59 8.54 4.95
CA LEU A 29 -10.50 9.43 4.55
C LEU A 29 -10.10 9.20 3.09
N ILE A 30 -9.86 7.95 2.68
CA ILE A 30 -9.48 7.57 1.31
C ILE A 30 -10.52 8.06 0.29
N GLU A 31 -11.80 7.83 0.56
CA GLU A 31 -12.90 8.29 -0.29
C GLU A 31 -12.95 9.82 -0.36
N SER A 32 -12.79 10.52 0.77
CA SER A 32 -12.75 11.99 0.81
C SER A 32 -11.61 12.59 -0.03
N LYS A 33 -10.47 11.88 -0.11
CA LYS A 33 -9.31 12.26 -0.92
C LYS A 33 -9.41 11.78 -2.37
N LYS A 34 -10.49 11.08 -2.73
CA LYS A 34 -10.70 10.48 -4.07
C LYS A 34 -9.59 9.52 -4.47
N LEU A 35 -9.08 8.75 -3.50
CA LEU A 35 -8.03 7.75 -3.70
C LEU A 35 -8.57 6.30 -3.70
N GLY A 36 -9.90 6.12 -3.60
CA GLY A 36 -10.51 4.79 -3.50
C GLY A 36 -10.27 3.86 -4.70
N ASN A 37 -9.98 4.40 -5.89
CA ASN A 37 -9.60 3.65 -7.08
C ASN A 37 -8.09 3.38 -7.20
N ARG A 38 -7.30 3.85 -6.23
CA ARG A 38 -5.88 3.54 -6.09
C ARG A 38 -5.63 2.50 -5.00
N ILE A 39 -6.65 2.02 -4.31
CA ILE A 39 -6.44 1.00 -3.29
C ILE A 39 -6.20 -0.33 -3.99
N TYR A 40 -5.11 -0.99 -3.60
CA TYR A 40 -4.75 -2.30 -4.09
C TYR A 40 -5.82 -3.33 -3.71
N CYS A 41 -6.09 -4.24 -4.63
CA CYS A 41 -7.05 -5.31 -4.48
C CYS A 41 -6.28 -6.60 -4.27
N ASP A 42 -6.48 -7.23 -3.12
CA ASP A 42 -5.80 -8.48 -2.81
C ASP A 42 -6.40 -9.67 -3.59
N SER A 43 -5.83 -10.84 -3.34
CA SER A 43 -6.29 -12.10 -3.95
C SER A 43 -7.75 -12.46 -3.68
N GLU A 44 -8.39 -11.91 -2.64
CA GLU A 44 -9.82 -12.11 -2.33
C GLU A 44 -10.72 -11.05 -2.99
N ASN A 45 -10.14 -10.13 -3.77
CA ASN A 45 -10.77 -8.95 -4.36
C ASN A 45 -11.26 -7.94 -3.32
N ASP A 46 -10.63 -7.93 -2.14
CA ASP A 46 -10.86 -6.93 -1.11
C ASP A 46 -9.82 -5.80 -1.24
N LYS A 47 -10.30 -4.57 -1.07
CA LYS A 47 -9.45 -3.38 -1.01
C LYS A 47 -8.63 -3.41 0.27
N MET A 48 -7.31 -3.40 0.13
CA MET A 48 -6.36 -3.54 1.23
C MET A 48 -6.38 -2.32 2.16
N VAL A 49 -7.22 -2.39 3.19
CA VAL A 49 -7.27 -1.48 4.35
C VAL A 49 -7.55 -2.31 5.59
N TYR A 50 -6.51 -2.94 6.16
CA TYR A 50 -6.63 -3.96 7.19
C TYR A 50 -6.09 -3.51 8.54
N GLN A 51 -6.88 -3.66 9.59
CA GLN A 51 -6.38 -3.56 10.97
C GLN A 51 -5.88 -4.93 11.43
N MET A 52 -4.57 -5.03 11.70
CA MET A 52 -3.92 -6.29 12.07
C MET A 52 -4.08 -6.57 13.58
N LEU A 53 -5.17 -7.24 13.94
CA LEU A 53 -5.45 -7.61 15.34
C LEU A 53 -4.49 -8.71 15.83
N ASN A 54 -3.92 -8.51 17.01
CA ASN A 54 -3.23 -9.56 17.75
C ASN A 54 -4.25 -10.53 18.39
N LYS A 55 -3.74 -11.60 19.03
CA LYS A 55 -4.58 -12.64 19.65
C LYS A 55 -5.52 -12.13 20.74
N ASP A 56 -5.19 -11.00 21.35
CA ASP A 56 -5.98 -10.36 22.42
C ASP A 56 -6.98 -9.33 21.85
N GLY A 57 -7.09 -9.21 20.52
CA GLY A 57 -8.01 -8.30 19.85
C GLY A 57 -7.55 -6.84 19.83
N HIS A 58 -6.30 -6.57 20.21
CA HIS A 58 -5.68 -5.25 20.09
C HIS A 58 -4.93 -5.15 18.76
N SER A 59 -5.01 -4.01 18.07
CA SER A 59 -4.13 -3.76 16.92
C SER A 59 -3.14 -2.67 17.23
N GLU A 60 -1.89 -2.93 16.91
CA GLU A 60 -0.88 -1.88 16.79
C GLU A 60 -0.76 -1.35 15.37
N ASN A 61 -1.31 -2.04 14.36
CA ASN A 61 -0.99 -1.75 12.97
C ASN A 61 -2.25 -1.63 12.10
N ILE A 62 -2.19 -0.75 11.10
CA ILE A 62 -3.10 -0.76 9.96
C ILE A 62 -2.31 -0.84 8.66
N GLU A 63 -2.75 -1.67 7.73
CA GLU A 63 -2.13 -1.92 6.44
C GLU A 63 -2.97 -1.30 5.33
N ILE A 64 -2.37 -0.49 4.48
CA ILE A 64 -3.04 0.20 3.37
C ILE A 64 -2.23 -0.01 2.10
N GLY A 65 -2.82 -0.69 1.12
CA GLY A 65 -2.19 -0.92 -0.18
C GLY A 65 -2.60 0.13 -1.21
N LEU A 66 -1.63 0.73 -1.90
CA LEU A 66 -1.83 1.66 -3.00
C LEU A 66 -1.25 1.10 -4.30
N VAL A 67 -2.06 1.00 -5.35
CA VAL A 67 -1.67 0.48 -6.66
C VAL A 67 -1.46 1.60 -7.69
N TYR A 68 -0.42 1.43 -8.49
CA TYR A 68 -0.02 2.30 -9.59
C TYR A 68 0.10 1.52 -10.89
N ASN A 69 -0.06 2.22 -12.01
CA ASN A 69 0.01 1.70 -13.38
C ASN A 69 -1.06 0.66 -13.78
N GLU A 70 -1.96 0.25 -12.89
CA GLU A 70 -3.04 -0.72 -13.20
C GLU A 70 -3.98 -0.20 -14.30
N LYS A 71 -4.27 1.11 -14.28
CA LYS A 71 -5.13 1.77 -15.27
C LYS A 71 -4.35 2.15 -16.54
N GLU A 72 -3.18 2.75 -16.38
CA GLU A 72 -2.40 3.28 -17.50
C GLU A 72 -1.70 2.17 -18.30
N LYS A 73 -1.33 1.05 -17.65
CA LYS A 73 -0.68 -0.12 -18.25
C LYS A 73 0.52 0.22 -19.11
N LYS A 74 1.32 1.20 -18.67
CA LYS A 74 2.56 1.60 -19.33
C LYS A 74 3.64 0.54 -19.08
N THR A 75 4.48 0.28 -20.08
CA THR A 75 5.71 -0.48 -19.89
C THR A 75 6.57 0.21 -18.83
N MET A 76 7.08 -0.55 -17.86
CA MET A 76 7.81 0.01 -16.74
C MET A 76 9.22 0.44 -17.16
N THR A 77 9.61 1.65 -16.79
CA THR A 77 10.98 2.16 -16.89
C THR A 77 11.38 2.71 -15.52
N TYR A 78 12.68 2.90 -15.28
CA TYR A 78 13.14 3.49 -14.01
C TYR A 78 12.64 4.91 -13.80
N GLU A 79 12.59 5.74 -14.85
CA GLU A 79 12.01 7.09 -14.77
C GLU A 79 10.54 7.04 -14.32
N LEU A 80 9.75 6.15 -14.92
CA LEU A 80 8.35 5.97 -14.55
C LEU A 80 8.19 5.40 -13.14
N LEU A 81 9.09 4.51 -12.72
CA LEU A 81 9.13 3.96 -11.37
C LEU A 81 9.31 5.08 -10.32
N PHE A 82 10.31 5.95 -10.52
CA PHE A 82 10.54 7.09 -9.62
C PHE A 82 9.39 8.09 -9.63
N ASP A 83 8.77 8.36 -10.79
CA ASP A 83 7.54 9.17 -10.87
C ASP A 83 6.40 8.59 -10.02
N TYR A 84 6.27 7.26 -9.98
CA TYR A 84 5.27 6.60 -9.14
C TYR A 84 5.65 6.62 -7.66
N ILE A 85 6.93 6.49 -7.31
CA ILE A 85 7.41 6.61 -5.92
C ILE A 85 7.08 8.01 -5.38
N ASP A 86 7.40 9.06 -6.13
CA ASP A 86 7.07 10.44 -5.80
C ASP A 86 5.56 10.65 -5.60
N LYS A 87 4.75 9.99 -6.44
CA LYS A 87 3.30 10.06 -6.35
C LYS A 87 2.78 9.31 -5.12
N PHE A 88 3.37 8.17 -4.81
CA PHE A 88 3.08 7.40 -3.61
C PHE A 88 3.33 8.22 -2.35
N GLU A 89 4.46 8.91 -2.25
CA GLU A 89 4.73 9.78 -1.09
C GLU A 89 3.69 10.89 -0.92
N ARG A 90 3.29 11.52 -2.04
CA ARG A 90 2.25 12.56 -2.03
C ARG A 90 0.89 12.00 -1.61
N ASP A 91 0.54 10.78 -2.02
CA ASP A 91 -0.72 10.14 -1.65
C ASP A 91 -0.72 9.71 -0.18
N VAL A 92 0.40 9.15 0.33
CA VAL A 92 0.57 8.84 1.76
C VAL A 92 0.36 10.07 2.64
N LYS A 93 0.96 11.22 2.27
CA LYS A 93 0.77 12.48 3.00
C LYS A 93 -0.70 12.92 3.09
N LYS A 94 -1.53 12.60 2.09
CA LYS A 94 -2.98 12.91 2.11
C LYS A 94 -3.77 11.96 3.01
N LEU A 95 -3.24 10.77 3.25
CA LEU A 95 -3.89 9.70 4.00
C LEU A 95 -3.46 9.65 5.47
N LEU A 96 -2.58 10.56 5.91
CA LEU A 96 -2.21 10.63 7.32
C LEU A 96 -3.46 10.92 8.19
N PRO A 97 -3.73 10.13 9.24
CA PRO A 97 -4.89 10.26 10.11
C PRO A 97 -4.69 11.37 11.15
N LEU A 98 -4.29 12.57 10.72
CA LEU A 98 -3.92 13.69 11.60
C LEU A 98 -5.12 14.46 12.17
N ASN A 99 -6.34 14.13 11.73
CA ASN A 99 -7.58 14.80 12.16
C ASN A 99 -8.40 13.95 13.16
N LEU A 100 -7.77 12.98 13.83
CA LEU A 100 -8.43 12.25 14.91
C LEU A 100 -8.63 13.19 16.11
N ASN A 101 -9.77 13.05 16.81
CA ASN A 101 -9.94 13.72 18.09
C ASN A 101 -9.05 13.04 19.15
N ASP A 102 -8.73 13.75 20.24
CA ASP A 102 -7.81 13.28 21.28
C ASP A 102 -8.16 11.87 21.79
N ARG A 103 -9.46 11.59 21.98
CA ARG A 103 -9.94 10.29 22.45
C ARG A 103 -9.69 9.18 21.42
N ASP A 104 -9.93 9.43 20.14
CA ASP A 104 -9.71 8.47 19.07
C ASP A 104 -8.23 8.22 18.81
N TYR A 105 -7.38 9.22 19.04
CA TYR A 105 -5.93 9.13 18.95
C TYR A 105 -5.34 8.22 20.04
N ASP A 106 -5.87 8.28 21.27
CA ASP A 106 -5.43 7.43 22.39
C ASP A 106 -5.61 5.93 22.12
N PHE A 107 -6.59 5.54 21.31
CA PHE A 107 -6.85 4.14 20.96
C PHE A 107 -6.47 3.78 19.52
N ALA A 108 -5.91 4.74 18.76
CA ALA A 108 -5.52 4.50 17.38
C ALA A 108 -4.43 3.43 17.29
N PRO A 109 -4.42 2.64 16.19
CA PRO A 109 -3.25 1.84 15.84
C PRO A 109 -2.00 2.70 15.92
N ARG A 110 -0.93 2.16 16.46
CA ARG A 110 0.35 2.87 16.58
C ARG A 110 0.95 3.12 15.20
N ASN A 111 1.02 2.10 14.36
CA ASN A 111 1.68 2.14 13.08
C ASN A 111 0.69 2.11 11.92
N TYR A 112 0.88 3.00 10.96
CA TYR A 112 0.17 3.00 9.69
C TYR A 112 1.16 2.61 8.59
N ASN A 113 0.97 1.40 8.08
CA ASN A 113 1.81 0.78 7.06
C ASN A 113 1.17 1.02 5.68
N TYR A 114 1.78 1.88 4.88
CA TYR A 114 1.40 2.15 3.50
C TYR A 114 2.29 1.35 2.57
N ARG A 115 1.71 0.57 1.66
CA ARG A 115 2.43 -0.27 0.71
C ARG A 115 2.17 0.19 -0.71
N MET A 116 3.24 0.31 -1.47
CA MET A 116 3.20 0.69 -2.87
C MET A 116 3.27 -0.57 -3.74
N TYR A 117 2.22 -0.74 -4.54
CA TYR A 117 2.09 -1.80 -5.53
C TYR A 117 2.16 -1.20 -6.93
N ILE A 118 2.85 -1.89 -7.83
CA ILE A 118 2.95 -1.48 -9.23
C ILE A 118 2.53 -2.63 -10.12
N TYR A 119 1.58 -2.36 -11.01
CA TYR A 119 1.17 -3.30 -12.05
C TYR A 119 2.14 -3.25 -13.23
N PHE A 120 2.60 -4.43 -13.67
CA PHE A 120 3.49 -4.61 -14.81
C PHE A 120 2.71 -5.26 -15.95
N PRO A 121 2.47 -4.55 -17.07
CA PRO A 121 1.67 -5.07 -18.17
C PRO A 121 2.29 -6.27 -18.87
N ASP A 122 3.62 -6.37 -18.86
CA ASP A 122 4.36 -7.43 -19.56
C ASP A 122 4.23 -8.78 -18.85
N SER A 123 4.34 -8.81 -17.51
CA SER A 123 4.09 -10.01 -16.70
C SER A 123 2.60 -10.21 -16.38
N LYS A 124 1.78 -9.17 -16.53
CA LYS A 124 0.38 -9.10 -16.08
C LYS A 124 0.23 -9.32 -14.59
N ASP A 125 1.22 -8.86 -13.83
CA ASP A 125 1.30 -9.07 -12.39
C ASP A 125 1.52 -7.75 -11.66
N THR A 126 1.31 -7.75 -10.34
CA THR A 126 1.49 -6.58 -9.48
C THR A 126 2.51 -6.89 -8.40
N TYR A 127 3.57 -6.08 -8.32
CA TYR A 127 4.63 -6.26 -7.33
C TYR A 127 4.60 -5.17 -6.27
N MET A 128 4.88 -5.55 -5.03
CA MET A 128 5.14 -4.61 -3.96
C MET A 128 6.56 -4.06 -4.12
N VAL A 129 6.68 -2.74 -4.16
CA VAL A 129 7.96 -2.05 -4.40
C VAL A 129 8.47 -1.35 -3.16
N MET A 130 7.58 -0.69 -2.41
CA MET A 130 7.94 0.12 -1.24
C MET A 130 6.92 0.01 -0.12
N LYS A 131 7.38 0.21 1.12
CA LYS A 131 6.56 0.37 2.32
C LYS A 131 6.96 1.65 3.04
N LYS A 132 5.99 2.43 3.50
CA LYS A 132 6.19 3.49 4.49
C LYS A 132 5.44 3.17 5.76
N VAL A 133 6.09 3.37 6.90
CA VAL A 133 5.50 3.22 8.22
C VAL A 133 5.45 4.58 8.87
N VAL A 134 4.27 4.93 9.38
CA VAL A 134 4.09 6.13 10.20
C VAL A 134 3.77 5.66 11.61
N ASP A 135 4.67 5.90 12.56
CA ASP A 135 4.37 5.75 13.98
C ASP A 135 3.62 7.01 14.41
N LEU A 136 2.31 6.87 14.67
CA LEU A 136 1.49 8.01 15.06
C LEU A 136 1.87 8.59 16.41
N ARG A 137 2.44 7.81 17.33
CA ARG A 137 2.77 8.26 18.70
C ARG A 137 3.96 9.20 18.71
N GLU A 138 4.97 8.86 17.93
CA GLU A 138 6.21 9.65 17.81
C GLU A 138 6.20 10.59 16.59
N LEU A 139 5.22 10.43 15.69
CA LEU A 139 5.15 11.10 14.39
C LEU A 139 6.38 10.86 13.52
N GLU A 140 6.97 9.67 13.64
CA GLU A 140 8.15 9.26 12.89
C GLU A 140 7.78 8.49 11.61
N PHE A 141 8.62 8.64 10.60
CA PHE A 141 8.44 8.02 9.29
C PHE A 141 9.59 7.09 9.00
N TYR A 142 9.26 5.85 8.64
CA TYR A 142 10.23 4.85 8.23
C TYR A 142 9.92 4.42 6.81
N SER A 143 10.94 4.35 5.96
CA SER A 143 10.79 3.96 4.55
C SER A 143 11.54 2.66 4.29
N PHE A 144 10.90 1.78 3.52
CA PHE A 144 11.46 0.48 3.16
C PHE A 144 11.25 0.18 1.68
N TYR A 145 12.19 -0.53 1.07
CA TYR A 145 12.07 -1.08 -0.28
C TYR A 145 12.03 -2.62 -0.25
N SER A 146 11.31 -3.22 -1.19
CA SER A 146 11.18 -4.69 -1.29
C SER A 146 12.50 -5.33 -1.73
N GLU A 147 13.08 -6.21 -0.90
CA GLU A 147 14.25 -7.01 -1.32
C GLU A 147 13.89 -8.03 -2.41
N GLU A 148 12.62 -8.44 -2.50
CA GLU A 148 12.14 -9.35 -3.54
C GLU A 148 12.10 -8.64 -4.91
N PHE A 149 11.76 -7.35 -4.92
CA PHE A 149 11.65 -6.57 -6.16
C PHE A 149 13.00 -6.02 -6.62
N PHE A 150 13.84 -5.52 -5.70
CA PHE A 150 15.17 -5.00 -6.02
C PHE A 150 16.23 -6.05 -5.68
N LEU A 151 16.51 -6.93 -6.63
CA LEU A 151 17.43 -8.04 -6.51
C LEU A 151 18.88 -7.56 -6.47
N LYS A 152 19.69 -8.18 -5.60
CA LYS A 152 21.11 -7.84 -5.41
C LYS A 152 22.00 -8.23 -6.61
N GLU A 153 21.48 -9.02 -7.54
CA GLU A 153 22.25 -9.57 -8.66
C GLU A 153 22.19 -8.70 -9.91
N ASP A 154 21.23 -7.76 -9.99
CA ASP A 154 21.14 -6.79 -11.09
C ASP A 154 21.98 -5.54 -10.79
N SER A 155 22.85 -5.13 -11.72
CA SER A 155 23.75 -3.99 -11.53
C SER A 155 23.02 -2.65 -11.41
N HIS A 156 21.90 -2.47 -12.11
CA HIS A 156 21.10 -1.25 -12.06
C HIS A 156 20.27 -1.20 -10.77
N GLU A 157 19.69 -2.33 -10.36
CA GLU A 157 18.94 -2.39 -9.10
C GLU A 157 19.87 -2.19 -7.90
N ASN A 158 21.12 -2.65 -7.97
CA ASN A 158 22.13 -2.36 -6.94
C ASN A 158 22.44 -0.85 -6.81
N GLU A 159 22.44 -0.10 -7.91
CA GLU A 159 22.63 1.36 -7.86
C GLU A 159 21.42 2.05 -7.22
N ILE A 160 20.20 1.61 -7.59
CA ILE A 160 18.95 2.10 -6.98
C ILE A 160 18.90 1.81 -5.48
N ARG A 161 19.30 0.60 -5.06
CA ARG A 161 19.37 0.23 -3.63
C ARG A 161 20.32 1.13 -2.84
N LYS A 162 21.48 1.48 -3.40
CA LYS A 162 22.39 2.45 -2.78
C LYS A 162 21.73 3.81 -2.62
N ILE A 163 21.04 4.30 -3.65
CA ILE A 163 20.30 5.56 -3.58
C ILE A 163 19.24 5.50 -2.48
N PHE A 164 18.51 4.38 -2.34
CA PHE A 164 17.54 4.22 -1.26
C PHE A 164 18.19 4.22 0.12
N GLU A 165 19.27 3.47 0.32
CA GLU A 165 19.98 3.39 1.60
C GLU A 165 20.61 4.73 1.99
N GLU A 166 21.14 5.50 1.03
CA GLU A 166 21.63 6.87 1.23
C GLU A 166 20.50 7.86 1.63
N ASN A 167 19.27 7.57 1.23
CA ASN A 167 18.07 8.35 1.60
C ASN A 167 17.27 7.68 2.74
N GLU A 168 17.94 6.93 3.61
CA GLU A 168 17.35 6.31 4.81
C GLU A 168 16.13 5.40 4.50
N THR A 169 16.14 4.76 3.33
CA THR A 169 15.15 3.76 2.91
C THR A 169 15.79 2.38 2.91
N TYR A 170 15.30 1.49 3.78
CA TYR A 170 15.98 0.24 4.10
C TYR A 170 15.34 -0.99 3.43
N PRO A 171 16.09 -2.07 3.18
CA PRO A 171 15.51 -3.31 2.66
C PRO A 171 14.46 -3.91 3.62
N THR A 172 13.42 -4.53 3.06
CA THR A 172 12.47 -5.36 3.82
C THR A 172 12.04 -6.61 3.06
N ASN A 173 11.83 -7.69 3.81
CA ASN A 173 11.19 -8.93 3.35
C ASN A 173 9.73 -9.04 3.80
N ASP A 174 9.21 -8.02 4.49
CA ASP A 174 7.79 -7.93 4.86
C ASP A 174 6.98 -7.53 3.62
N ILE A 175 6.65 -8.52 2.80
CA ILE A 175 5.87 -8.39 1.58
C ILE A 175 4.47 -9.00 1.80
N ILE A 176 3.43 -8.31 1.32
CA ILE A 176 2.03 -8.74 1.39
C ILE A 176 1.47 -8.62 -0.04
N TYR A 177 0.73 -9.61 -0.52
CA TYR A 177 0.05 -9.65 -1.81
C TYR A 177 -1.41 -10.05 -1.62
#